data_AF-I8IAZ4-F1
#
_entry.id   AF-I8IAZ4-F1
#
_cell.length_a   1.000
_cell.length_b   1.000
_cell.length_c   1.000
_cell.angle_alpha   90.00
_cell.angle_beta   90.00
_cell.angle_gamma   90.00
#
_symmetry.space_group_name_H-M   'P 1'
#
loop_
_entity.id
_entity.type
_entity.pdbx_description
1 polymer ?
#
loop_
_entity_poly.entity_id
_entity_poly.type
_entity_poly.pdbx_seq_one_letter_code
_entity_poly.pdbx_strand_id
1 'polypeptide(L)'
;MAQLMSAVVGVLNESLTESIKGFYKMRKAYITLDGILKMEQAYMQSISGGVSPADQGEASKPSPTATVEAKGLSQRLSDLSVSQDSTKSGESTELSTPNPSDMLSHDPDSDIFKNQIDVFVHSGSNFCFGILLLVISMVPPAFSKLLSIIGFYGDKERGLRMLWQASKFNNLIGALAAFAILGYYNGFVRYCDIMPDPVPGDQGDVQGYPQKRLEALLAQMRQRFPKSQLWLLEESRMEGANKNLERSLELLCGEERSPLKQVEALRVFERSLNAMYLHKYELCAEAFLEV
;
A
#
# COMPACT_ATOMS: atom_id res chain seq x y z
N MET A 1 -10.67 6.57 -3.30
CA MET A 1 -9.94 7.06 -2.10
C MET A 1 -10.86 7.54 -0.97
N ALA A 2 -11.81 8.47 -1.21
CA ALA A 2 -12.68 9.03 -0.16
C ALA A 2 -13.51 7.98 0.62
N GLN A 3 -14.01 6.94 -0.05
CA GLN A 3 -14.78 5.87 0.60
C GLN A 3 -13.93 5.01 1.55
N LEU A 4 -12.65 4.80 1.23
CA LEU A 4 -11.73 4.00 2.03
C LEU A 4 -11.30 4.76 3.29
N MET A 5 -10.99 6.06 3.15
CA MET A 5 -10.72 6.95 4.29
C MET A 5 -11.93 7.06 5.22
N SER A 6 -13.15 7.21 4.68
CA SER A 6 -14.37 7.25 5.49
C SER A 6 -14.65 5.91 6.19
N ALA A 7 -14.28 4.78 5.58
CA ALA A 7 -14.43 3.46 6.17
C ALA A 7 -13.45 3.26 7.35
N VAL A 8 -12.18 3.64 7.17
CA VAL A 8 -11.15 3.57 8.24
C VAL A 8 -11.54 4.42 9.44
N VAL A 9 -11.99 5.66 9.21
CA VAL A 9 -12.45 6.54 10.30
C VAL A 9 -13.69 5.99 11.01
N GLY A 10 -14.62 5.37 10.28
CA GLY A 10 -15.80 4.75 10.88
C GLY A 10 -15.48 3.54 11.76
N VAL A 11 -14.53 2.70 11.34
CA VAL A 11 -14.10 1.50 12.09
C VAL A 11 -13.31 1.86 13.36
N LEU A 12 -12.56 2.97 13.34
CA LEU A 12 -11.76 3.41 14.50
C LEU A 12 -12.56 4.19 15.55
N ASN A 13 -13.85 4.43 15.34
CA ASN A 13 -14.68 5.20 16.25
C ASN A 13 -15.30 4.31 17.34
N GLU A 14 -15.32 4.75 18.61
CA GLU A 14 -15.79 3.99 19.78
C GLU A 14 -17.28 3.60 19.75
N SER A 15 -18.02 4.03 18.73
CA SER A 15 -19.42 3.67 18.53
C SER A 15 -19.55 2.41 17.67
N LEU A 16 -20.11 1.34 18.25
CA LEU A 16 -20.39 0.08 17.58
C LEU A 16 -21.22 0.26 16.28
N THR A 17 -22.16 1.21 16.25
CA THR A 17 -23.00 1.46 15.08
C THR A 17 -22.24 2.17 13.95
N GLU A 18 -21.33 3.09 14.27
CA GLU A 18 -20.43 3.71 13.28
C GLU A 18 -19.37 2.73 12.79
N SER A 19 -18.87 1.85 13.67
CA SER A 19 -18.00 0.74 13.30
C SER A 19 -18.67 -0.16 12.26
N ILE A 20 -19.92 -0.60 12.47
CA ILE A 20 -20.68 -1.43 11.51
C ILE A 20 -20.88 -0.71 10.16
N LYS A 21 -21.20 0.58 10.16
CA LYS A 21 -21.28 1.38 8.92
C LYS A 21 -19.92 1.48 8.23
N GLY A 22 -18.84 1.62 9.00
CA GLY A 22 -17.46 1.58 8.51
C GLY A 22 -17.13 0.27 7.82
N PHE A 23 -17.47 -0.86 8.44
CA PHE A 23 -17.30 -2.20 7.86
C PHE A 23 -18.08 -2.38 6.55
N TYR A 24 -19.32 -1.89 6.47
CA TYR A 24 -20.11 -1.94 5.23
C TYR A 24 -19.47 -1.11 4.10
N LYS A 25 -18.99 0.10 4.41
CA LYS A 25 -18.26 0.94 3.45
C LYS A 25 -16.96 0.27 3.00
N MET A 26 -16.24 -0.38 3.93
CA MET A 26 -15.01 -1.10 3.63
C MET A 26 -15.26 -2.27 2.67
N ARG A 27 -16.32 -3.07 2.91
CA ARG A 27 -16.78 -4.12 1.98
C ARG A 27 -17.05 -3.58 0.59
N LYS A 28 -17.82 -2.49 0.49
CA LYS A 28 -18.15 -1.88 -0.80
C LYS A 28 -16.90 -1.37 -1.53
N ALA A 29 -15.98 -0.74 -0.80
CA ALA A 29 -14.72 -0.28 -1.34
C ALA A 29 -13.87 -1.46 -1.85
N TYR A 30 -13.78 -2.55 -1.09
CA TYR A 30 -13.07 -3.77 -1.50
C TYR A 30 -13.64 -4.32 -2.81
N ILE A 31 -14.96 -4.54 -2.90
CA ILE A 31 -15.60 -5.09 -4.09
C ILE A 31 -15.34 -4.19 -5.31
N THR A 32 -15.38 -2.88 -5.11
CA THR A 32 -15.13 -1.91 -6.18
C THR A 32 -13.67 -1.99 -6.65
N LEU A 33 -12.71 -2.07 -5.72
CA LEU A 33 -11.29 -2.20 -6.04
C LEU A 33 -10.97 -3.55 -6.71
N ASP A 34 -11.55 -4.65 -6.25
CA ASP A 34 -11.42 -5.97 -6.87
C ASP A 34 -11.97 -5.95 -8.31
N GLY A 35 -13.10 -5.27 -8.54
CA GLY A 35 -13.64 -5.05 -9.88
C GLY A 35 -12.68 -4.27 -10.78
N ILE A 36 -12.09 -3.17 -10.27
CA ILE A 36 -11.09 -2.38 -11.01
C ILE A 36 -9.87 -3.24 -11.36
N LEU A 37 -9.36 -4.00 -10.40
CA LEU A 37 -8.18 -4.85 -10.58
C LEU A 37 -8.42 -5.95 -11.63
N LYS A 38 -9.62 -6.56 -11.65
CA LYS A 38 -10.01 -7.53 -12.69
C LYS A 38 -10.13 -6.89 -14.07
N MET A 39 -10.71 -5.69 -14.15
CA MET A 39 -10.80 -4.95 -15.42
C MET A 39 -9.41 -4.60 -15.96
N GLU A 40 -8.51 -4.17 -15.09
CA GLU A 40 -7.13 -3.88 -15.43
C GLU A 40 -6.38 -5.13 -15.92
N GLN A 41 -6.52 -6.26 -15.22
CA GLN A 41 -5.96 -7.54 -15.66
C GLN A 41 -6.45 -7.94 -17.06
N ALA A 42 -7.76 -7.82 -17.32
CA ALA A 42 -8.33 -8.12 -18.62
C ALA A 42 -7.82 -7.15 -19.72
N TYR A 43 -7.66 -5.88 -19.39
CA TYR A 43 -7.08 -4.89 -20.30
C TYR A 43 -5.63 -5.26 -20.66
N MET A 44 -4.82 -5.60 -19.67
CA MET A 44 -3.41 -6.02 -19.88
C MET A 44 -3.29 -7.31 -20.67
N GLN A 45 -4.22 -8.26 -20.49
CA GLN A 45 -4.32 -9.46 -21.32
C GLN A 45 -4.60 -9.14 -22.79
N SER A 46 -5.51 -8.19 -23.06
CA SER A 46 -5.81 -7.83 -24.45
C SER A 46 -4.65 -7.15 -25.17
N ILE A 47 -3.79 -6.43 -24.43
CA ILE A 47 -2.58 -5.78 -24.98
C ILE A 47 -1.43 -6.77 -25.18
N SER A 48 -1.18 -7.64 -24.20
CA SER A 48 -0.10 -8.64 -24.28
C SER A 48 -0.38 -9.77 -25.27
N GLY A 49 -1.66 -10.10 -25.50
CA GLY A 49 -2.10 -11.17 -26.41
C GLY A 49 -2.15 -10.81 -27.89
N GLY A 50 -1.79 -9.58 -28.30
CA GLY A 50 -1.68 -9.22 -29.72
C GLY A 50 -2.95 -9.41 -30.55
N VAL A 51 -4.15 -9.20 -29.98
CA VAL A 51 -5.39 -9.16 -30.77
C VAL A 51 -5.70 -7.71 -31.11
N SER A 52 -5.31 -7.30 -32.32
CA SER A 52 -5.74 -6.04 -32.93
C SER A 52 -7.24 -6.15 -33.29
N PRO A 53 -8.15 -5.34 -32.74
CA PRO A 53 -9.53 -5.31 -33.21
C PRO A 53 -9.59 -4.37 -34.41
N ALA A 54 -9.14 -4.86 -35.56
CA ALA A 54 -9.53 -4.31 -36.86
C ALA A 54 -10.66 -5.19 -37.40
N ASP A 55 -11.75 -4.52 -37.79
CA ASP A 55 -12.97 -5.04 -38.41
C ASP A 55 -13.92 -5.88 -37.53
N GLN A 56 -14.82 -5.17 -36.86
CA GLN A 56 -16.26 -5.34 -37.14
C GLN A 56 -16.98 -4.02 -36.86
N GLY A 57 -17.37 -3.35 -37.95
CA GLY A 57 -18.28 -2.21 -37.89
C GLY A 57 -19.69 -2.65 -37.53
N GLU A 58 -20.35 -1.93 -36.63
CA GLU A 58 -21.46 -1.06 -36.98
C GLU A 58 -21.89 -0.25 -35.75
N ALA A 59 -22.28 0.99 -36.01
CA ALA A 59 -22.56 2.01 -35.03
C ALA A 59 -23.78 1.71 -34.15
N SER A 60 -23.71 2.08 -32.88
CA SER A 60 -24.88 2.49 -32.09
C SER A 60 -24.46 3.51 -31.03
N LYS A 61 -25.04 4.71 -31.14
CA LYS A 61 -24.80 5.90 -30.30
C LYS A 61 -25.14 5.64 -28.81
N PRO A 62 -24.54 6.39 -27.86
CA PRO A 62 -24.88 6.30 -26.44
C PRO A 62 -25.99 7.29 -26.05
N SER A 63 -26.87 6.88 -25.12
CA SER A 63 -27.63 7.78 -24.23
C SER A 63 -28.20 6.96 -23.03
N PRO A 64 -28.62 7.58 -21.90
CA PRO A 64 -27.93 7.42 -20.64
C PRO A 64 -28.79 6.79 -19.53
N THR A 65 -28.13 6.47 -18.41
CA THR A 65 -28.71 6.23 -17.09
C THR A 65 -29.54 4.95 -16.93
N ALA A 66 -28.89 3.87 -16.48
CA ALA A 66 -29.56 2.73 -15.88
C ALA A 66 -29.16 2.60 -14.40
N THR A 67 -30.14 2.90 -13.55
CA THR A 67 -30.12 2.69 -12.10
C THR A 67 -29.94 1.19 -11.82
N VAL A 68 -28.84 0.79 -11.19
CA VAL A 68 -28.59 -0.62 -10.85
C VAL A 68 -29.38 -0.98 -9.59
N GLU A 69 -30.43 -1.78 -9.74
CA GLU A 69 -31.23 -2.32 -8.65
C GLU A 69 -30.44 -3.31 -7.78
N ALA A 70 -30.55 -3.14 -6.46
CA ALA A 70 -29.80 -3.86 -5.44
C ALA A 70 -30.09 -5.38 -5.35
N LYS A 71 -31.06 -5.90 -6.10
CA LYS A 71 -31.54 -7.29 -5.96
C LYS A 71 -30.66 -8.32 -6.67
N GLY A 72 -29.95 -7.94 -7.74
CA GLY A 72 -29.04 -8.83 -8.47
C GLY A 72 -27.69 -9.06 -7.81
N LEU A 73 -27.35 -8.26 -6.78
CA LEU A 73 -26.04 -8.30 -6.12
C LEU A 73 -25.90 -9.53 -5.22
N SER A 74 -26.96 -9.94 -4.51
CA SER A 74 -26.92 -11.12 -3.62
C SER A 74 -26.72 -12.44 -4.34
N GLN A 75 -27.28 -12.61 -5.54
CA GLN A 75 -27.09 -13.84 -6.32
C GLN A 75 -25.65 -13.96 -6.84
N ARG A 76 -25.03 -12.84 -7.26
CA ARG A 76 -23.61 -12.84 -7.63
C ARG A 76 -22.64 -12.98 -6.45
N LEU A 77 -23.09 -12.75 -5.22
CA LEU A 77 -22.30 -12.90 -4.00
C LEU A 77 -22.17 -14.35 -3.53
N SER A 78 -23.12 -15.22 -3.88
CA SER A 78 -23.07 -16.65 -3.56
C SER A 78 -22.03 -17.41 -4.41
N ASP A 79 -21.76 -16.94 -5.63
CA ASP A 79 -20.79 -17.55 -6.54
C ASP A 79 -19.32 -17.13 -6.26
N LEU A 80 -19.11 -16.21 -5.30
CA LEU A 80 -17.80 -15.64 -4.95
C LEU A 80 -17.12 -16.33 -3.76
N SER A 81 -17.59 -17.49 -3.32
CA SER A 81 -16.85 -18.31 -2.35
C SER A 81 -15.58 -18.85 -3.02
N VAL A 82 -14.48 -18.10 -2.87
CA VAL A 82 -13.13 -18.54 -3.25
C VAL A 82 -12.83 -19.81 -2.47
N SER A 83 -12.87 -20.95 -3.16
CA SER A 83 -12.40 -22.23 -2.61
C SER A 83 -10.88 -22.17 -2.55
N GLN A 84 -10.32 -22.24 -1.34
CA GLN A 84 -8.96 -22.69 -1.16
C GLN A 84 -8.94 -24.18 -1.52
N ASP A 85 -8.37 -24.54 -2.66
CA ASP A 85 -8.02 -25.93 -2.91
C ASP A 85 -6.51 -26.12 -2.76
N SER A 86 -6.19 -27.13 -1.97
CA SER A 86 -4.84 -27.44 -1.52
C SER A 86 -4.17 -28.34 -2.56
N THR A 87 -2.94 -27.98 -2.90
CA THR A 87 -1.93 -28.75 -3.62
C THR A 87 -2.14 -30.27 -3.67
N LYS A 88 -2.36 -30.79 -4.88
CA LYS A 88 -1.88 -32.12 -5.29
C LYS A 88 -1.12 -32.03 -6.60
N SER A 89 0.11 -32.53 -6.54
CA SER A 89 1.06 -32.70 -7.63
C SER A 89 0.55 -33.66 -8.71
N GLY A 90 0.63 -33.24 -9.97
CA GLY A 90 0.51 -34.10 -11.14
C GLY A 90 1.18 -33.41 -12.33
N GLU A 91 2.22 -34.03 -12.87
CA GLU A 91 2.97 -33.56 -14.04
C GLU A 91 2.08 -33.52 -15.30
N SER A 92 2.05 -32.37 -15.97
CA SER A 92 1.87 -32.31 -17.42
C SER A 92 2.44 -31.00 -17.98
N THR A 93 3.26 -31.17 -19.02
CA THR A 93 3.98 -30.13 -19.76
C THR A 93 3.06 -29.47 -20.77
N GLU A 94 2.50 -28.27 -20.51
CA GLU A 94 1.95 -27.39 -21.56
C GLU A 94 2.05 -25.89 -21.19
N LEU A 95 2.36 -25.09 -22.21
CA LEU A 95 2.41 -23.63 -22.37
C LEU A 95 2.05 -22.76 -21.14
N SER A 96 3.01 -21.98 -20.66
CA SER A 96 2.86 -21.06 -19.52
C SER A 96 1.77 -20.01 -19.74
N THR A 97 0.57 -20.27 -19.25
CA THR A 97 -0.42 -19.24 -18.93
C THR A 97 0.18 -18.34 -17.85
N PRO A 98 0.23 -17.00 -18.03
CA PRO A 98 0.78 -16.14 -16.99
C PRO A 98 -0.06 -16.27 -15.72
N ASN A 99 0.59 -16.45 -14.58
CA ASN A 99 -0.11 -16.43 -13.29
C ASN A 99 -0.78 -15.06 -13.12
N PRO A 100 -1.98 -14.96 -12.51
CA PRO A 100 -2.63 -13.67 -12.23
C PRO A 100 -1.76 -12.69 -11.40
N SER A 101 -0.73 -13.22 -10.74
CA SER A 101 0.29 -12.48 -9.99
C SER A 101 1.33 -11.77 -10.88
N ASP A 102 1.62 -12.28 -12.08
CA ASP A 102 2.62 -11.70 -13.00
C ASP A 102 2.09 -10.48 -13.78
N MET A 103 0.78 -10.27 -13.79
CA MET A 103 0.16 -9.20 -14.58
C MET A 103 0.11 -7.86 -13.85
N LEU A 104 0.31 -7.84 -12.54
CA LEU A 104 0.38 -6.60 -11.75
C LEU A 104 1.81 -6.13 -11.52
N SER A 105 2.84 -6.79 -12.08
CA SER A 105 4.25 -6.50 -11.87
C SER A 105 4.92 -5.72 -13.01
N HIS A 106 4.14 -5.04 -13.85
CA HIS A 106 4.69 -4.26 -14.96
C HIS A 106 5.39 -3.00 -14.46
N ASP A 107 6.64 -2.83 -14.86
CA ASP A 107 7.47 -1.70 -14.45
C ASP A 107 7.09 -0.41 -15.20
N PRO A 108 7.39 0.77 -14.63
CA PRO A 108 6.98 2.06 -15.19
C PRO A 108 7.39 2.30 -16.65
N ASP A 109 8.50 1.69 -17.07
CA ASP A 109 9.07 1.84 -18.41
C ASP A 109 8.54 0.79 -19.41
N SER A 110 7.52 0.01 -19.04
CA SER A 110 6.90 -0.99 -19.89
C SER A 110 6.14 -0.35 -21.06
N ASP A 111 6.33 -0.89 -22.27
CA ASP A 111 5.64 -0.48 -23.51
C ASP A 111 4.11 -0.66 -23.46
N ILE A 112 3.59 -1.34 -22.43
CA ILE A 112 2.17 -1.53 -22.19
C ILE A 112 1.48 -0.20 -21.84
N PHE A 113 2.20 0.72 -21.19
CA PHE A 113 1.63 1.99 -20.76
C PHE A 113 1.70 3.02 -21.89
N LYS A 114 0.57 3.27 -22.55
CA LYS A 114 0.49 4.18 -23.69
C LYS A 114 0.29 5.64 -23.28
N ASN A 115 -0.25 5.86 -22.09
CA ASN A 115 -0.51 7.20 -21.56
C ASN A 115 -0.26 7.28 -20.04
N GLN A 116 -0.24 8.51 -19.50
CA GLN A 116 -0.06 8.74 -18.05
C GLN A 116 -1.22 8.26 -17.18
N ILE A 117 -2.42 8.13 -17.76
CA ILE A 117 -3.62 7.62 -17.08
C ILE A 117 -3.45 6.13 -16.81
N ASP A 118 -2.91 5.34 -17.74
CA ASP A 118 -2.64 3.92 -17.59
C ASP A 118 -1.64 3.69 -16.46
N VAL A 119 -0.57 4.50 -16.41
CA VAL A 119 0.39 4.52 -15.31
C VAL A 119 -0.27 4.86 -13.98
N PHE A 120 -1.13 5.88 -13.96
CA PHE A 120 -1.84 6.32 -12.76
C PHE A 120 -2.83 5.25 -12.26
N VAL A 121 -3.58 4.61 -13.16
CA VAL A 121 -4.52 3.54 -12.85
C VAL A 121 -3.76 2.33 -12.32
N HIS A 122 -2.70 1.90 -12.99
CA HIS A 122 -1.94 0.71 -12.58
C HIS A 122 -1.27 0.87 -11.23
N SER A 123 -0.54 1.99 -11.02
CA SER A 123 0.04 2.30 -9.72
C SER A 123 -1.03 2.53 -8.65
N GLY A 124 -2.15 3.17 -9.01
CA GLY A 124 -3.32 3.41 -8.17
C GLY A 124 -3.98 2.13 -7.66
N SER A 125 -4.23 1.17 -8.55
CA SER A 125 -4.80 -0.14 -8.25
C SER A 125 -3.87 -0.93 -7.33
N ASN A 126 -2.59 -1.01 -7.69
CA ASN A 126 -1.56 -1.68 -6.88
C ASN A 126 -1.49 -1.10 -5.47
N PHE A 127 -1.43 0.23 -5.35
CA PHE A 127 -1.41 0.89 -4.04
C PHE A 127 -2.68 0.65 -3.23
N CYS A 128 -3.86 0.95 -3.80
CA CYS A 128 -5.12 0.94 -3.06
C CYS A 128 -5.48 -0.47 -2.59
N PHE A 129 -5.27 -1.48 -3.42
CA PHE A 129 -5.53 -2.87 -3.04
C PHE A 129 -4.42 -3.40 -2.14
N GLY A 130 -3.15 -3.04 -2.41
CA GLY A 130 -2.00 -3.41 -1.60
C GLY A 130 -2.12 -2.95 -0.15
N ILE A 131 -2.43 -1.67 0.08
CA ILE A 131 -2.63 -1.12 1.44
C ILE A 131 -3.85 -1.73 2.12
N LEU A 132 -4.93 -2.01 1.38
CA LEU A 132 -6.12 -2.62 1.94
C LEU A 132 -5.85 -4.05 2.42
N LEU A 133 -5.20 -4.88 1.60
CA LEU A 133 -4.80 -6.23 1.98
C LEU A 133 -3.87 -6.22 3.18
N LEU A 134 -2.89 -5.31 3.19
CA LEU A 134 -1.94 -5.17 4.29
C LEU A 134 -2.65 -4.80 5.60
N VAL A 135 -3.46 -3.73 5.60
CA VAL A 135 -4.18 -3.27 6.79
C VAL A 135 -5.12 -4.35 7.34
N ILE A 136 -5.86 -5.04 6.46
CA ILE A 136 -6.75 -6.13 6.90
C ILE A 136 -5.93 -7.29 7.49
N SER A 137 -4.74 -7.59 6.95
CA SER A 137 -3.88 -8.67 7.47
C SER A 137 -3.34 -8.39 8.88
N MET A 138 -3.30 -7.12 9.27
CA MET A 138 -2.85 -6.69 10.61
C MET A 138 -3.97 -6.67 11.65
N VAL A 139 -5.22 -6.92 11.25
CA VAL A 139 -6.35 -7.00 12.19
C VAL A 139 -6.16 -8.22 13.10
N PRO A 140 -6.13 -8.05 14.44
CA PRO A 140 -5.90 -9.18 15.34
C PRO A 140 -6.93 -10.31 15.15
N PRO A 141 -6.54 -11.58 15.35
CA PRO A 141 -7.44 -12.73 15.15
C PRO A 141 -8.74 -12.67 15.97
N ALA A 142 -8.72 -12.01 17.14
CA ALA A 142 -9.92 -11.77 17.94
C ALA A 142 -11.03 -11.00 17.17
N PHE A 143 -10.63 -10.16 16.21
CA PHE A 143 -11.51 -9.37 15.36
C PHE A 143 -11.73 -9.97 13.95
N SER A 144 -11.01 -11.04 13.59
CA SER A 144 -11.11 -11.67 12.26
C SER A 144 -12.47 -12.34 12.02
N LYS A 145 -13.17 -12.76 13.07
CA LYS A 145 -14.55 -13.29 13.00
C LYS A 145 -15.53 -12.28 12.40
N LEU A 146 -15.30 -10.98 12.60
CA LEU A 146 -16.15 -9.94 12.02
C LEU A 146 -15.87 -9.75 10.53
N LEU A 147 -14.62 -9.91 10.11
CA LEU A 147 -14.20 -9.89 8.70
C LEU A 147 -14.65 -11.13 7.93
N SER A 148 -14.65 -12.31 8.56
CA SER A 148 -15.11 -13.55 7.93
C SER A 148 -16.61 -13.53 7.59
N ILE A 149 -17.42 -12.83 8.40
CA ILE A 149 -18.85 -12.59 8.10
C ILE A 149 -19.02 -11.71 6.85
N ILE A 150 -18.05 -10.85 6.59
CA ILE A 150 -18.08 -9.88 5.49
C ILE A 150 -17.46 -10.49 4.20
N GLY A 151 -16.63 -11.53 4.34
CA GLY A 151 -16.11 -12.33 3.23
C GLY A 151 -14.80 -11.82 2.61
N PHE A 152 -13.99 -11.05 3.35
CA PHE A 152 -12.69 -10.55 2.87
C PHE A 152 -11.59 -10.86 3.88
N TYR A 153 -10.48 -11.39 3.37
CA TYR A 153 -9.29 -11.73 4.15
C TYR A 153 -8.14 -10.82 3.75
N GLY A 154 -7.33 -10.45 4.74
CA GLY A 154 -6.08 -9.78 4.47
C GLY A 154 -5.06 -10.76 3.91
N ASP A 155 -4.20 -10.27 3.03
CA ASP A 155 -3.08 -11.03 2.47
C ASP A 155 -1.85 -10.13 2.53
N LYS A 156 -1.06 -10.32 3.59
CA LYS A 156 0.12 -9.50 3.88
C LYS A 156 1.11 -9.57 2.72
N GLU A 157 1.41 -10.77 2.24
CA GLU A 157 2.46 -11.02 1.25
C GLU A 157 2.09 -10.38 -0.09
N ARG A 158 0.86 -10.63 -0.56
CA ARG A 158 0.34 -10.00 -1.77
C ARG A 158 0.24 -8.48 -1.60
N GLY A 159 -0.24 -8.00 -0.46
CA GLY A 159 -0.35 -6.58 -0.16
C GLY A 159 0.99 -5.85 -0.28
N LEU A 160 2.04 -6.42 0.32
CA LEU A 160 3.39 -5.87 0.27
C LEU A 160 3.99 -5.91 -1.12
N ARG A 161 3.82 -6.99 -1.89
CA ARG A 161 4.28 -7.05 -3.29
C ARG A 161 3.67 -5.94 -4.15
N MET A 162 2.36 -5.73 -4.01
CA MET A 162 1.65 -4.68 -4.75
C MET A 162 2.10 -3.28 -4.34
N LEU A 163 2.34 -3.04 -3.05
CA LEU A 163 2.90 -1.77 -2.59
C LEU A 163 4.31 -1.54 -3.14
N TRP A 164 5.17 -2.56 -3.10
CA TRP A 164 6.51 -2.48 -3.69
C TRP A 164 6.45 -2.20 -5.19
N GLN A 165 5.51 -2.80 -5.92
CA GLN A 165 5.33 -2.47 -7.32
C GLN A 165 4.86 -1.03 -7.53
N ALA A 166 3.84 -0.58 -6.79
CA ALA A 166 3.37 0.81 -6.85
C ALA A 166 4.49 1.82 -6.54
N SER A 167 5.41 1.49 -5.62
CA SER A 167 6.51 2.38 -5.22
C SER A 167 7.51 2.70 -6.32
N LYS A 168 7.61 1.85 -7.36
CA LYS A 168 8.48 2.07 -8.52
C LYS A 168 8.03 3.26 -9.37
N PHE A 169 6.76 3.64 -9.29
CA PHE A 169 6.17 4.64 -10.17
C PHE A 169 6.49 6.08 -9.75
N ASN A 170 6.92 6.88 -10.73
CA ASN A 170 7.28 8.27 -10.55
C ASN A 170 6.06 9.22 -10.46
N ASN A 171 5.06 8.88 -9.66
CA ASN A 171 3.89 9.73 -9.34
C ASN A 171 3.65 9.85 -7.82
N LEU A 172 2.58 10.53 -7.42
CA LEU A 172 2.20 10.69 -6.00
C LEU A 172 1.85 9.33 -5.36
N ILE A 173 1.24 8.43 -6.11
CA ILE A 173 0.85 7.10 -5.61
C ILE A 173 2.07 6.27 -5.23
N GLY A 174 3.14 6.31 -6.04
CA GLY A 174 4.39 5.64 -5.69
C GLY A 174 5.04 6.20 -4.43
N ALA A 175 4.96 7.52 -4.22
CA ALA A 175 5.42 8.16 -2.98
C ALA A 175 4.58 7.71 -1.75
N LEU A 176 3.25 7.60 -1.91
CA LEU A 176 2.37 7.08 -0.85
C LEU A 176 2.61 5.60 -0.57
N ALA A 177 2.89 4.80 -1.61
CA ALA A 177 3.25 3.40 -1.45
C ALA A 177 4.58 3.25 -0.69
N ALA A 178 5.56 4.10 -0.99
CA ALA A 178 6.82 4.13 -0.25
C ALA A 178 6.62 4.47 1.24
N PHE A 179 5.76 5.44 1.55
CA PHE A 179 5.38 5.71 2.95
C PHE A 179 4.70 4.52 3.63
N ALA A 180 3.78 3.84 2.93
CA ALA A 180 3.12 2.65 3.48
C ALA A 180 4.12 1.52 3.77
N ILE A 181 5.07 1.29 2.88
CA ILE A 181 6.16 0.30 3.05
C ILE A 181 7.03 0.67 4.25
N LEU A 182 7.54 1.90 4.29
CA LEU A 182 8.41 2.38 5.38
C LEU A 182 7.67 2.33 6.72
N GLY A 183 6.42 2.82 6.77
CA GLY A 183 5.59 2.78 7.97
C GLY A 183 5.33 1.36 8.46
N TYR A 184 5.06 0.41 7.56
CA TYR A 184 4.89 -0.99 7.92
C TYR A 184 6.19 -1.60 8.48
N TYR A 185 7.27 -1.53 7.72
CA TYR A 185 8.52 -2.20 8.10
C TYR A 185 9.21 -1.51 9.29
N ASN A 186 9.37 -0.19 9.26
CA ASN A 186 10.07 0.53 10.33
C ASN A 186 9.20 0.72 11.58
N GLY A 187 7.87 0.79 11.42
CA GLY A 187 6.95 1.00 12.53
C GLY A 187 6.54 -0.28 13.25
N PHE A 188 6.38 -1.39 12.53
CA PHE A 188 5.86 -2.64 13.10
C PHE A 188 6.90 -3.76 13.07
N VAL A 189 7.45 -4.07 11.89
CA VAL A 189 8.28 -5.28 11.69
C VAL A 189 9.63 -5.17 12.39
N ARG A 190 10.29 -4.00 12.33
CA ARG A 190 11.65 -3.82 12.87
C ARG A 190 11.76 -4.11 14.37
N TYR A 191 10.69 -3.96 15.12
CA TYR A 191 10.65 -4.20 16.56
C TYR A 191 10.26 -5.63 16.93
N CYS A 192 10.06 -6.51 15.96
CA CYS A 192 9.79 -7.92 16.21
C CYS A 192 11.10 -8.68 16.45
N ASP A 193 11.17 -9.41 17.58
CA ASP A 193 12.34 -10.23 17.93
C ASP A 193 12.48 -11.49 17.06
N ILE A 194 11.36 -11.98 16.50
CA ILE A 194 11.31 -13.22 15.70
C ILE A 194 10.85 -12.85 14.30
N MET A 195 11.77 -12.91 13.34
CA MET A 195 11.51 -12.70 11.92
C MET A 195 12.13 -13.82 11.10
N PRO A 196 11.52 -14.20 9.97
CA PRO A 196 12.15 -15.09 9.01
C PRO A 196 13.45 -14.48 8.47
N ASP A 197 14.47 -15.32 8.34
CA ASP A 197 15.69 -14.92 7.64
C ASP A 197 15.37 -14.60 6.17
N PRO A 198 16.03 -13.58 5.58
CA PRO A 198 15.84 -13.26 4.18
C PRO A 198 16.24 -14.43 3.30
N VAL A 199 15.40 -14.78 2.33
CA VAL A 199 15.71 -15.84 1.37
C VAL A 199 16.79 -15.34 0.39
N PRO A 200 17.98 -15.96 0.34
CA PRO A 200 19.05 -15.51 -0.55
C PRO A 200 18.61 -15.53 -2.02
N GLY A 201 18.73 -14.40 -2.71
CA GLY A 201 18.42 -14.26 -4.13
C GLY A 201 16.97 -13.89 -4.46
N ASP A 202 16.05 -13.92 -3.49
CA ASP A 202 14.67 -13.48 -3.71
C ASP A 202 14.53 -11.96 -3.44
N GLN A 203 14.67 -11.16 -4.50
CA GLN A 203 14.44 -9.70 -4.42
C GLN A 203 12.97 -9.35 -4.12
N GLY A 204 12.06 -10.32 -4.21
CA GLY A 204 10.64 -10.23 -3.91
C GLY A 204 10.26 -10.71 -2.51
N ASP A 205 11.23 -11.09 -1.67
CA ASP A 205 10.95 -11.48 -0.29
C ASP A 205 10.38 -10.29 0.51
N VAL A 206 9.24 -10.54 1.15
CA VAL A 206 8.48 -9.58 1.97
C VAL A 206 8.20 -10.12 3.37
N GLN A 207 8.81 -11.26 3.74
CA GLN A 207 8.57 -11.91 5.02
C GLN A 207 9.51 -11.41 6.12
N GLY A 208 10.78 -11.14 5.78
CA GLY A 208 11.78 -10.57 6.69
C GLY A 208 11.77 -9.02 6.72
N TYR A 209 12.80 -8.42 7.35
CA TYR A 209 13.03 -6.97 7.33
C TYR A 209 14.08 -6.59 6.27
N PRO A 210 13.69 -6.01 5.11
CA PRO A 210 14.60 -5.82 3.98
C PRO A 210 15.38 -4.49 4.10
N GLN A 211 16.25 -4.38 5.11
CA GLN A 211 16.95 -3.14 5.48
C GLN A 211 17.53 -2.36 4.27
N LYS A 212 18.40 -2.99 3.48
CA LYS A 212 19.06 -2.34 2.32
C LYS A 212 18.06 -1.82 1.29
N ARG A 213 16.95 -2.53 1.09
CA ARG A 213 15.91 -2.15 0.13
C ARG A 213 15.12 -0.94 0.64
N LEU A 214 14.87 -0.86 1.95
CA LEU A 214 14.22 0.28 2.60
C LEU A 214 15.11 1.52 2.55
N GLU A 215 16.41 1.37 2.82
CA GLU A 215 17.40 2.45 2.72
C GLU A 215 17.48 2.98 1.28
N ALA A 216 17.54 2.09 0.29
CA ALA A 216 17.53 2.48 -1.13
C ALA A 216 16.23 3.19 -1.53
N LEU A 217 15.08 2.70 -1.08
CA LEU A 217 13.78 3.32 -1.34
C LEU A 217 13.72 4.73 -0.73
N LEU A 218 14.17 4.90 0.52
CA LEU A 218 14.17 6.20 1.17
C LEU A 218 15.13 7.18 0.50
N ALA A 219 16.33 6.74 0.12
CA ALA A 219 17.28 7.55 -0.62
C ALA A 219 16.70 8.05 -1.96
N GLN A 220 16.01 7.16 -2.68
CA GLN A 220 15.30 7.52 -3.91
C GLN A 220 14.21 8.58 -3.65
N MET A 221 13.43 8.44 -2.59
CA MET A 221 12.40 9.41 -2.23
C MET A 221 12.99 10.76 -1.81
N ARG A 222 14.11 10.78 -1.09
CA ARG A 222 14.84 12.00 -0.71
C ARG A 222 15.40 12.72 -1.93
N GLN A 223 15.97 11.99 -2.89
CA GLN A 223 16.44 12.56 -4.16
C GLN A 223 15.28 13.18 -4.96
N ARG A 224 14.14 12.48 -5.01
CA ARG A 224 12.97 12.92 -5.78
C ARG A 224 12.24 14.10 -5.14
N PHE A 225 12.25 14.19 -3.82
CA PHE A 225 11.54 15.19 -3.05
C PHE A 225 12.46 15.89 -2.03
N PRO A 226 13.49 16.62 -2.48
CA PRO A 226 14.56 17.12 -1.61
C PRO A 226 14.07 18.08 -0.52
N LYS A 227 13.04 18.87 -0.82
CA LYS A 227 12.43 19.86 0.09
C LYS A 227 11.36 19.27 1.02
N SER A 228 11.08 17.97 0.92
CA SER A 228 10.05 17.34 1.75
C SER A 228 10.57 17.09 3.15
N GLN A 229 10.02 17.83 4.11
CA GLN A 229 10.31 17.62 5.53
C GLN A 229 9.77 16.27 6.03
N LEU A 230 8.75 15.71 5.37
CA LEU A 230 8.23 14.39 5.75
C LEU A 230 9.23 13.28 5.40
N TRP A 231 9.95 13.39 4.28
CA TRP A 231 10.99 12.42 3.94
C TRP A 231 12.25 12.62 4.79
N LEU A 232 12.59 13.87 5.13
CA LEU A 232 13.67 14.16 6.08
C LEU A 232 13.38 13.54 7.47
N LEU A 233 12.12 13.59 7.92
CA LEU A 233 11.69 12.94 9.15
C LEU A 233 11.88 11.43 9.10
N GLU A 234 11.49 10.78 8.00
CA GLU A 234 11.72 9.34 7.82
C GLU A 234 13.21 8.98 7.76
N GLU A 235 14.05 9.83 7.15
CA GLU A 235 15.52 9.67 7.16
C GLU A 235 16.06 9.74 8.59
N SER A 236 15.64 10.73 9.37
CA SER A 236 16.03 10.83 10.78
C SER A 236 15.60 9.60 11.59
N ARG A 237 14.36 9.12 11.42
CA ARG A 237 13.87 7.90 12.09
C ARG A 237 14.67 6.65 11.72
N MET A 238 15.06 6.53 10.46
CA MET A 238 15.89 5.43 9.98
C MET A 238 17.33 5.51 10.49
N GLU A 239 17.91 6.70 10.59
CA GLU A 239 19.23 6.88 11.22
C GLU A 239 19.20 6.52 12.71
N GLY A 240 18.18 6.98 13.44
CA GLY A 240 18.03 6.66 14.87
C GLY A 240 17.87 5.15 15.11
N ALA A 241 17.12 4.48 14.22
CA ALA A 241 17.00 3.03 14.20
C ALA A 241 18.32 2.29 14.03
N ASN A 242 19.14 2.81 13.12
CA ASN A 242 20.43 2.24 12.76
C ASN A 242 21.52 2.62 13.78
N LYS A 243 21.12 3.17 14.93
CA LYS A 243 21.97 3.58 16.06
C LYS A 243 22.86 4.79 15.74
N ASN A 244 22.50 5.58 14.73
CA ASN A 244 23.17 6.82 14.36
C ASN A 244 22.39 8.02 14.93
N LEU A 245 22.24 8.07 16.25
CA LEU A 245 21.40 9.05 16.93
C LEU A 245 21.88 10.50 16.72
N GLU A 246 23.20 10.72 16.61
CA GLU A 246 23.78 12.03 16.34
C GLU A 246 23.33 12.58 15.00
N ARG A 247 23.40 11.74 13.95
CA ARG A 247 22.95 12.10 12.60
C ARG A 247 21.45 12.29 12.55
N SER A 248 20.71 11.41 13.22
CA SER A 248 19.25 11.50 13.37
C SER A 248 18.84 12.86 13.96
N LEU A 249 19.51 13.30 15.02
CA LEU A 249 19.26 14.60 15.64
C LEU A 249 19.69 15.77 14.75
N GLU A 250 20.87 15.69 14.12
CA GLU A 250 21.40 16.73 13.23
C GLU A 250 20.41 17.06 12.11
N LEU A 251 19.85 16.04 11.46
CA LEU A 251 18.84 16.21 10.40
C LEU A 251 17.65 17.06 10.88
N LEU A 252 17.18 16.84 12.11
CA LEU A 252 16.01 17.52 12.66
C LEU A 252 16.29 18.93 13.18
N CYS A 253 17.56 19.34 13.29
CA CYS A 253 17.95 20.67 13.76
C CYS A 253 18.07 21.72 12.65
N GLY A 254 17.84 21.37 11.38
CA GLY A 254 17.93 22.32 10.25
C GLY A 254 16.96 23.50 10.31
N GLU A 255 17.17 24.52 9.47
CA GLU A 255 16.31 25.71 9.46
C GLU A 255 15.05 25.55 8.60
N GLU A 256 15.05 24.63 7.63
CA GLU A 256 13.89 24.43 6.75
C GLU A 256 12.69 23.91 7.52
N ARG A 257 11.53 24.57 7.39
CA ARG A 257 10.28 24.21 8.07
C ARG A 257 9.23 23.72 7.08
N SER A 258 8.39 22.80 7.51
CA SER A 258 7.20 22.34 6.78
C SER A 258 6.07 23.36 6.91
N PRO A 259 5.30 23.62 5.83
CA PRO A 259 4.06 24.39 5.94
C PRO A 259 2.96 23.65 6.72
N LEU A 260 3.13 22.33 6.95
CA LEU A 260 2.16 21.50 7.66
C LEU A 260 2.53 21.42 9.14
N LYS A 261 1.69 22.01 10.00
CA LYS A 261 1.86 22.00 11.47
C LYS A 261 2.02 20.59 12.04
N GLN A 262 1.33 19.60 11.48
CA GLN A 262 1.43 18.21 11.93
C GLN A 262 2.83 17.63 11.69
N VAL A 263 3.47 17.99 10.57
CA VAL A 263 4.82 17.53 10.25
C VAL A 263 5.83 18.21 11.17
N GLU A 264 5.65 19.51 11.45
CA GLU A 264 6.49 20.20 12.42
C GLU A 264 6.34 19.65 13.84
N ALA A 265 5.11 19.34 14.26
CA ALA A 265 4.88 18.71 15.56
C ALA A 265 5.60 17.34 15.67
N LEU A 266 5.52 16.51 14.62
CA LEU A 266 6.25 15.25 14.56
C LEU A 266 7.76 15.47 14.59
N ARG A 267 8.26 16.45 13.85
CA ARG A 267 9.68 16.79 13.82
C ARG A 267 10.19 17.23 15.19
N VAL A 268 9.46 18.11 15.87
CA VAL A 268 9.78 18.55 17.24
C VAL A 268 9.81 17.35 18.18
N PHE A 269 8.78 16.51 18.11
CA PHE A 269 8.69 15.30 18.92
C PHE A 269 9.88 14.36 18.72
N GLU A 270 10.22 14.03 17.47
CA GLU A 270 11.38 13.18 17.15
C GLU A 270 12.71 13.83 17.57
N ARG A 271 12.85 15.16 17.43
CA ARG A 271 14.06 15.89 17.85
C ARG A 271 14.24 15.78 19.36
N SER A 272 13.16 15.96 20.12
CA SER A 272 13.18 15.81 21.58
C SER A 272 13.53 14.39 22.00
N LEU A 273 12.95 13.37 21.35
CA LEU A 273 13.28 11.97 21.65
C LEU A 273 14.75 11.65 21.36
N ASN A 274 15.28 12.06 20.20
CA ASN A 274 16.70 11.85 19.89
C ASN A 274 17.63 12.60 20.84
N ALA A 275 17.29 13.83 21.24
CA ALA A 275 18.03 14.57 22.26
C ALA A 275 18.04 13.82 23.59
N MET A 276 16.89 13.26 24.00
CA MET A 276 16.79 12.43 25.20
C MET A 276 17.66 11.16 25.11
N TYR A 277 17.62 10.44 23.99
CA TYR A 277 18.44 9.23 23.78
C TYR A 277 19.94 9.53 23.79
N LEU A 278 20.35 10.74 23.39
CA LEU A 278 21.72 11.24 23.47
C LEU A 278 22.08 11.90 24.81
N HIS A 279 21.18 11.85 25.81
CA HIS A 279 21.36 12.49 27.11
C HIS A 279 21.57 14.02 27.03
N LYS A 280 21.09 14.67 25.97
CA LYS A 280 21.06 16.14 25.81
C LYS A 280 19.78 16.71 26.42
N TYR A 281 19.68 16.65 27.74
CA TYR A 281 18.43 16.90 28.47
C TYR A 281 17.93 18.34 28.34
N GLU A 282 18.83 19.32 28.31
CA GLU A 282 18.49 20.73 28.10
C GLU A 282 17.83 20.94 26.73
N LEU A 283 18.46 20.42 25.66
CA LEU A 283 17.92 20.47 24.32
C LEU A 283 16.57 19.74 24.20
N CYS A 284 16.43 18.59 24.88
CA CYS A 284 15.17 17.85 24.92
C CYS A 284 14.05 18.70 25.55
N ALA A 285 14.32 19.32 26.70
CA ALA A 285 13.36 20.17 27.40
C ALA A 285 12.98 21.40 26.56
N GLU A 286 13.96 22.10 26.00
CA GLU A 286 13.74 23.25 25.12
C GLU A 286 12.89 22.85 23.90
N ALA A 287 13.21 21.72 23.26
CA ALA A 287 12.48 21.25 22.10
C ALA A 287 11.02 20.92 22.41
N PHE A 288 10.71 20.28 23.55
CA PHE A 288 9.31 20.00 23.93
C PHE A 288 8.51 21.26 24.29
N LEU A 289 9.16 22.37 24.62
CA LEU A 289 8.52 23.65 24.93
C LEU A 289 8.32 24.53 23.69
N GLU A 290 8.90 24.17 22.54
CA GLU A 290 8.68 24.83 21.25
C GLU A 290 7.27 24.47 20.72
N VAL A 291 6.25 25.27 21.12
CA VAL A 291 4.85 25.17 20.67
C VAL A 291 4.51 26.30 19.71
#